data_AF-A0A3D1AWA3-F1
#
_entry.id   AF-A0A3D1AWA3-F1
#
_cell.length_a   1.000
_cell.length_b   1.000
_cell.length_c   1.000
_cell.angle_alpha   90.00
_cell.angle_beta   90.00
_cell.angle_gamma   90.00
#
_symmetry.space_group_name_H-M   'P 1'
#
loop_
_entity.id
_entity.type
_entity.pdbx_description
1 polymer ?
#
loop_
_entity_poly.entity_id
_entity_poly.type
_entity_poly.pdbx_seq_one_letter_code
_entity_poly.pdbx_strand_id
1 'polypeptide(L)'
;MGWRAGIAMAVLGMTCVLFAQTAPPRRALKKPPAKTASPAAPLDADRWPIASLDVEGSTHFKTPAILQASGLKAGQVAGKPEFDAAREKLLATGFFETVGYSYEPARGKPGYAAKFQVQDIAPLYPVQIVGLTGDTAGMLKALGENDPLYGGALPPSQQALDRAARTLAAYLARMNRPESIIAKVAPVENGFAIQLRPRSVPNVAGAKFIGNKAISTLQLQNAMNSVAVGTPFTIPDYQALLDNQIRALYQNAGYPRVRFGAITTEAASPATGLIVTTVVDDGPVYKLGKVSVLGQLSGLGPALETALAIKLGDVANYQELDAALLRMMTVLLRKGYVRAKGEVRKTLQDGTKTVDVKFAFTRGPLYHFESLSIMGLDLDGEAAVRKMWGEAKGDPFNPEYPAYFAKQVKESGMFENMADTKVETVLNDQALTADVTLHFKGAGEKLKRLGEPPPTHPVGSSIGFAAESPAAAAHRER
;
A
#
# COMPACT_ATOMS: atom_id res chain seq x y z
N MET A 1 22.85 -26.07 17.76
CA MET A 1 23.47 -24.73 17.92
C MET A 1 22.47 -23.82 18.57
N GLY A 2 22.57 -23.65 19.89
CA GLY A 2 21.71 -22.77 20.67
C GLY A 2 22.44 -21.49 21.00
N TRP A 3 21.69 -20.38 21.08
CA TRP A 3 22.10 -19.26 21.92
C TRP A 3 20.88 -18.62 22.57
N ARG A 4 20.85 -18.70 23.90
CA ARG A 4 19.91 -18.04 24.81
C ARG A 4 20.60 -16.75 25.25
N ALA A 5 19.98 -15.59 25.06
CA ALA A 5 20.46 -14.33 25.62
C ALA A 5 19.76 -14.06 26.95
N GLY A 6 20.57 -13.87 27.98
CA GLY A 6 20.18 -13.75 29.38
C GLY A 6 19.78 -12.34 29.81
N ILE A 7 19.03 -12.34 30.90
CA ILE A 7 18.45 -11.25 31.67
C ILE A 7 19.51 -10.58 32.54
N ALA A 8 19.44 -9.25 32.72
CA ALA A 8 20.03 -8.56 33.87
C ALA A 8 19.06 -7.46 34.37
N MET A 9 18.39 -7.74 35.49
CA MET A 9 17.55 -6.83 36.25
C MET A 9 18.30 -6.55 37.57
N ALA A 10 18.66 -5.29 37.84
CA ALA A 10 19.33 -4.90 39.07
C ALA A 10 18.30 -4.38 40.09
N VAL A 11 18.14 -5.13 41.18
CA VAL A 11 17.35 -4.78 42.37
C VAL A 11 18.35 -4.39 43.48
N LEU A 12 18.17 -3.20 44.07
CA LEU A 12 18.88 -2.80 45.29
C LEU A 12 17.89 -2.81 46.46
N GLY A 13 18.08 -3.75 47.38
CA GLY A 13 17.38 -3.79 48.67
C GLY A 13 18.28 -3.23 49.76
N MET A 14 17.71 -2.47 50.70
CA MET A 14 18.37 -2.07 51.93
C MET A 14 17.40 -2.22 53.11
N THR A 15 17.87 -2.95 54.12
CA THR A 15 17.14 -3.56 55.24
C THR A 15 17.01 -2.63 56.47
N CYS A 16 15.94 -2.87 57.24
CA CYS A 16 15.58 -2.25 58.52
C CYS A 16 16.63 -2.41 59.64
N VAL A 17 16.71 -1.41 60.54
CA VAL A 17 16.97 -1.62 61.98
C VAL A 17 16.06 -0.69 62.80
N LEU A 18 15.29 -1.30 63.71
CA LEU A 18 14.50 -0.66 64.76
C LEU A 18 15.37 -0.44 66.00
N PHE A 19 15.34 0.77 66.58
CA PHE A 19 15.66 0.98 67.99
C PHE A 19 14.62 1.92 68.61
N ALA A 20 13.96 1.41 69.66
CA ALA A 20 13.02 2.11 70.49
C ALA A 20 13.77 3.00 71.50
N GLN A 21 13.32 4.25 71.67
CA GLN A 21 13.61 5.05 72.86
C GLN A 21 12.35 5.74 73.38
N THR A 22 12.31 5.82 74.69
CA THR A 22 11.19 5.97 75.61
C THR A 22 10.69 7.42 75.75
N ALA A 23 9.39 7.56 76.06
CA ALA A 23 8.71 8.84 76.26
C ALA A 23 8.86 9.40 77.70
N PRO A 24 8.90 10.73 77.87
CA PRO A 24 8.52 11.40 79.11
C PRO A 24 7.08 11.99 79.05
N PRO A 25 6.49 12.45 80.18
CA PRO A 25 5.06 12.28 80.44
C PRO A 25 4.16 13.41 79.94
N ARG A 26 2.88 13.01 79.77
CA ARG A 26 1.71 13.85 79.44
C ARG A 26 1.49 14.96 80.47
N ARG A 27 1.34 16.20 79.98
CA ARG A 27 0.61 17.28 80.67
C ARG A 27 -0.71 17.53 79.95
N ALA A 28 -1.76 17.74 80.75
CA ALA A 28 -3.17 17.61 80.41
C ALA A 28 -3.70 18.48 79.25
N LEU A 29 -4.69 17.91 78.56
CA LEU A 29 -5.48 18.45 77.46
C LEU A 29 -6.19 19.77 77.82
N LYS A 30 -6.02 20.80 76.98
CA LYS A 30 -7.00 21.89 76.80
C LYS A 30 -7.65 21.77 75.43
N LYS A 31 -8.98 21.85 75.44
CA LYS A 31 -9.93 21.82 74.33
C LYS A 31 -9.50 22.77 73.18
N PRO A 32 -9.59 22.37 71.90
CA PRO A 32 -9.31 23.27 70.78
C PRO A 32 -10.41 24.32 70.62
N PRO A 33 -10.10 25.62 70.50
CA PRO A 33 -11.03 26.59 69.92
C PRO A 33 -11.09 26.41 68.40
N ALA A 34 -12.25 26.72 67.86
CA ALA A 34 -12.67 26.54 66.48
C ALA A 34 -11.71 27.14 65.42
N LYS A 35 -11.74 26.54 64.23
CA LYS A 35 -11.16 27.00 62.97
C LYS A 35 -11.25 28.53 62.83
N THR A 36 -10.12 29.20 62.99
CA THR A 36 -9.89 30.53 62.43
C THR A 36 -9.45 30.31 60.99
N ALA A 37 -10.20 30.92 60.06
CA ALA A 37 -9.85 30.98 58.65
C ALA A 37 -8.45 31.60 58.49
N SER A 38 -7.60 30.97 57.69
CA SER A 38 -6.41 31.63 57.16
C SER A 38 -6.81 32.90 56.42
N PRO A 39 -6.06 34.01 56.56
CA PRO A 39 -6.37 35.25 55.89
C PRO A 39 -6.35 35.08 54.37
N ALA A 40 -7.32 35.70 53.71
CA ALA A 40 -7.37 35.87 52.27
C ALA A 40 -6.05 36.44 51.72
N ALA A 41 -5.68 35.99 50.53
CA ALA A 41 -4.65 36.62 49.71
C ALA A 41 -4.87 38.14 49.63
N PRO A 42 -3.81 38.96 49.56
CA PRO A 42 -3.95 40.41 49.43
C PRO A 42 -4.82 40.77 48.22
N LEU A 43 -5.80 41.64 48.45
CA LEU A 43 -6.71 42.20 47.45
C LEU A 43 -5.93 42.85 46.29
N ASP A 44 -6.35 42.54 45.07
CA ASP A 44 -5.78 43.05 43.81
C ASP A 44 -5.82 44.58 43.73
N ALA A 45 -4.66 45.23 43.71
CA ALA A 45 -4.57 46.70 43.62
C ALA A 45 -4.79 47.27 42.19
N ASP A 46 -4.79 46.43 41.15
CA ASP A 46 -4.81 46.85 39.73
C ASP A 46 -5.98 46.26 38.91
N ARG A 47 -7.06 45.83 39.56
CA ARG A 47 -8.26 45.31 38.89
C ARG A 47 -9.40 46.32 38.98
N TRP A 48 -9.90 46.76 37.83
CA TRP A 48 -10.96 47.75 37.74
C TRP A 48 -12.00 47.33 36.69
N PRO A 49 -13.26 47.79 36.79
CA PRO A 49 -14.26 47.51 35.78
C PRO A 49 -13.85 48.10 34.42
N ILE A 50 -14.04 47.35 33.34
CA ILE A 50 -13.82 47.84 31.98
C ILE A 50 -14.93 48.84 31.64
N ALA A 51 -14.64 50.13 31.62
CA ALA A 51 -15.61 51.17 31.31
C ALA A 51 -15.94 51.23 29.82
N SER A 52 -14.95 50.98 28.96
CA SER A 52 -15.09 50.89 27.50
C SER A 52 -14.06 49.92 26.93
N LEU A 53 -14.42 49.25 25.84
CA LEU A 53 -13.56 48.28 25.16
C LEU A 53 -13.70 48.44 23.65
N ASP A 54 -12.61 48.83 22.99
CA ASP A 54 -12.56 49.06 21.56
C ASP A 54 -11.51 48.18 20.87
N VAL A 55 -11.55 48.13 19.53
CA VAL A 55 -10.59 47.41 18.70
C VAL A 55 -10.11 48.31 17.58
N GLU A 56 -8.80 48.31 17.33
CA GLU A 56 -8.18 48.94 16.18
C GLU A 56 -7.31 47.96 15.39
N GLY A 57 -7.14 48.25 14.10
CA GLY A 57 -6.24 47.54 13.19
C GLY A 57 -6.88 46.43 12.37
N SER A 58 -8.03 45.87 12.78
CA SER A 58 -8.74 44.89 11.97
C SER A 58 -9.43 45.53 10.77
N THR A 59 -9.23 44.96 9.58
CA THR A 59 -9.86 45.36 8.32
C THR A 59 -10.88 44.34 7.84
N HIS A 60 -10.79 43.10 8.30
CA HIS A 60 -11.63 41.97 7.89
C HIS A 60 -12.71 41.62 8.91
N PHE A 61 -12.53 41.94 10.20
CA PHE A 61 -13.45 41.53 11.26
C PHE A 61 -14.09 42.72 11.97
N LYS A 62 -15.37 42.57 12.33
CA LYS A 62 -16.12 43.63 13.03
C LYS A 62 -15.76 43.64 14.52
N THR A 63 -15.65 44.83 15.10
CA THR A 63 -15.35 45.03 16.54
C THR A 63 -16.15 44.11 17.47
N PRO A 64 -17.49 44.00 17.36
CA PRO A 64 -18.25 43.13 18.28
C PRO A 64 -17.85 41.65 18.21
N ALA A 65 -17.46 41.14 17.04
CA ALA A 65 -17.04 39.75 16.87
C ALA A 65 -15.67 39.50 17.52
N ILE A 66 -14.74 40.45 17.40
CA ILE A 66 -13.42 40.39 18.03
C ILE A 66 -13.56 40.47 19.55
N LEU A 67 -14.42 41.36 20.05
CA LEU A 67 -14.70 41.45 21.49
C LEU A 67 -15.36 40.18 22.03
N GLN A 68 -16.29 39.59 21.28
CA GLN A 68 -16.88 38.29 21.63
C GLN A 68 -15.82 37.18 21.67
N ALA A 69 -14.90 37.14 20.70
CA ALA A 69 -13.81 36.16 20.66
C ALA A 69 -12.80 36.33 21.80
N SER A 70 -12.54 37.58 22.23
CA SER A 70 -11.65 37.87 23.36
C SER A 70 -12.23 37.37 24.69
N GLY A 71 -13.56 37.33 24.78
CA GLY A 71 -14.31 36.93 25.97
C GLY A 71 -14.40 38.00 27.05
N LEU A 72 -13.90 39.22 26.79
CA LEU A 72 -14.05 40.38 27.68
C LEU A 72 -15.30 41.19 27.34
N LYS A 73 -15.90 41.80 28.37
CA LYS A 73 -17.09 42.64 28.24
C LYS A 73 -16.94 43.93 29.04
N ALA A 74 -17.55 45.02 28.56
CA ALA A 74 -17.70 46.23 29.35
C ALA A 74 -18.45 45.92 30.67
N GLY A 75 -18.02 46.54 31.76
CA GLY A 75 -18.51 46.32 33.13
C GLY A 75 -17.83 45.18 33.88
N GLN A 76 -17.10 44.28 33.20
CA GLN A 76 -16.34 43.21 33.86
C GLN A 76 -15.14 43.79 34.60
N VAL A 77 -14.90 43.35 35.84
CA VAL A 77 -13.64 43.65 36.56
C VAL A 77 -12.51 42.84 35.93
N ALA A 78 -11.49 43.54 35.43
CA ALA A 78 -10.34 42.95 34.76
C ALA A 78 -9.07 43.70 35.14
N GLY A 79 -7.94 43.00 35.10
CA GLY A 79 -6.61 43.55 35.15
C GLY A 79 -5.71 42.86 34.12
N LYS A 80 -4.40 43.03 34.27
CA LYS A 80 -3.41 42.45 33.36
C LYS A 80 -3.63 40.95 33.07
N PRO A 81 -3.92 40.07 34.04
CA PRO A 81 -4.12 38.64 33.76
C PRO A 81 -5.29 38.36 32.81
N GLU A 82 -6.40 39.07 32.96
CA GLU A 82 -7.60 38.89 32.14
C GLU A 82 -7.37 39.42 30.71
N PHE A 83 -6.64 40.53 30.54
CA PHE A 83 -6.25 41.04 29.22
C PHE A 83 -5.22 40.17 28.52
N ASP A 84 -4.22 39.63 29.26
CA ASP A 84 -3.28 38.66 28.71
C ASP A 84 -3.99 37.39 28.24
N ALA A 85 -4.91 36.84 29.04
CA ALA A 85 -5.73 35.69 28.65
C ALA A 85 -6.60 35.99 27.42
N ALA A 86 -7.17 37.19 27.32
CA ALA A 86 -7.95 37.61 26.16
C ALA A 86 -7.09 37.76 24.90
N ARG A 87 -5.88 38.32 25.02
CA ARG A 87 -4.88 38.36 23.94
C ARG A 87 -4.54 36.97 23.44
N GLU A 88 -4.25 36.05 24.36
CA GLU A 88 -3.92 34.66 24.01
C GLU A 88 -5.10 33.94 23.34
N LYS A 89 -6.33 34.15 23.82
CA LYS A 89 -7.54 33.63 23.16
C LYS A 89 -7.66 34.12 21.73
N LEU A 90 -7.46 35.42 21.49
CA LEU A 90 -7.49 36.02 20.15
C LEU A 90 -6.41 35.43 19.25
N LEU A 91 -5.16 35.31 19.72
CA LEU A 91 -4.08 34.67 18.96
C LEU A 91 -4.36 33.18 18.68
N ALA A 92 -4.90 32.45 19.64
CA ALA A 92 -5.26 31.04 19.51
C ALA A 92 -6.37 30.79 18.48
N THR A 93 -7.11 31.84 18.08
CA THR A 93 -8.06 31.73 16.96
C THR A 93 -7.37 31.55 15.61
N GLY A 94 -6.11 31.94 15.48
CA GLY A 94 -5.38 31.91 14.22
C GLY A 94 -5.84 32.95 13.19
N PHE A 95 -6.71 33.91 13.55
CA PHE A 95 -7.16 34.98 12.65
C PHE A 95 -6.29 36.23 12.66
N PHE A 96 -5.44 36.39 13.68
CA PHE A 96 -4.61 37.57 13.86
C PHE A 96 -3.14 37.19 13.90
N GLU A 97 -2.31 37.96 13.19
CA GLU A 97 -0.85 37.83 13.17
C GLU A 97 -0.27 38.39 14.45
N THR A 98 -0.80 39.53 14.89
CA THR A 98 -0.44 40.17 16.16
C THR A 98 -1.70 40.61 16.91
N VAL A 99 -1.64 40.53 18.24
CA VAL A 99 -2.67 41.05 19.15
C VAL A 99 -1.96 41.74 20.30
N GLY A 100 -2.15 43.04 20.42
CA GLY A 100 -1.76 43.88 21.55
C GLY A 100 -2.99 44.40 22.29
N TYR A 101 -2.78 44.93 23.49
CA TYR A 101 -3.79 45.71 24.18
C TYR A 101 -3.15 46.87 24.95
N SER A 102 -3.94 47.91 25.16
CA SER A 102 -3.61 49.04 26.03
C SER A 102 -4.83 49.41 26.86
N TYR A 103 -4.63 49.87 28.09
CA TYR A 103 -5.71 50.39 28.93
C TYR A 103 -5.27 51.62 29.70
N GLU A 104 -6.16 52.59 29.82
CA GLU A 104 -5.96 53.85 30.55
C GLU A 104 -7.12 54.09 31.54
N PRO A 105 -6.95 54.93 32.57
CA PRO A 105 -8.06 55.32 33.43
C PRO A 105 -9.20 56.00 32.65
N ALA A 106 -10.44 55.54 32.83
CA ALA A 106 -11.59 56.07 32.13
C ALA A 106 -11.94 57.50 32.59
N ARG A 107 -12.18 58.40 31.64
CA ARG A 107 -12.61 59.77 31.95
C ARG A 107 -14.06 59.78 32.46
N GLY A 108 -14.27 60.21 33.70
CA GLY A 108 -15.60 60.44 34.26
C GLY A 108 -16.34 59.20 34.80
N LYS A 109 -15.72 58.02 34.81
CA LYS A 109 -16.25 56.79 35.46
C LYS A 109 -15.09 56.02 36.12
N PRO A 110 -15.30 55.35 37.27
CA PRO A 110 -14.30 54.43 37.80
C PRO A 110 -14.17 53.24 36.83
N GLY A 111 -12.96 52.99 36.32
CA GLY A 111 -12.71 51.87 35.40
C GLY A 111 -11.61 52.12 34.38
N TYR A 112 -11.38 51.11 33.53
CA TYR A 112 -10.44 51.17 32.41
C TYR A 112 -11.13 51.51 31.09
N ALA A 113 -10.56 52.43 30.32
CA ALA A 113 -10.79 52.52 28.88
C ALA A 113 -9.74 51.64 28.19
N ALA A 114 -10.15 50.48 27.70
CA ALA A 114 -9.27 49.47 27.14
C ALA A 114 -9.46 49.34 25.63
N LYS A 115 -8.40 48.90 24.96
CA LYS A 115 -8.37 48.78 23.51
C LYS A 115 -7.48 47.63 23.08
N PHE A 116 -7.95 46.81 22.16
CA PHE A 116 -7.12 45.83 21.46
C PHE A 116 -6.56 46.42 20.17
N GLN A 117 -5.28 46.20 19.91
CA GLN A 117 -4.66 46.48 18.62
C GLN A 117 -4.39 45.14 17.94
N VAL A 118 -5.01 44.89 16.79
CA VAL A 118 -4.88 43.61 16.08
C VAL A 118 -4.43 43.81 14.65
N GLN A 119 -3.71 42.81 14.12
CA GLN A 119 -3.39 42.71 12.71
C GLN A 119 -3.97 41.41 12.16
N ASP A 120 -4.85 41.50 11.16
CA ASP A 120 -5.51 40.34 10.56
C ASP A 120 -4.53 39.53 9.70
N ILE A 121 -4.71 38.21 9.65
CA ILE A 121 -4.02 37.36 8.68
C ILE A 121 -4.83 37.36 7.38
N ALA A 122 -4.21 37.86 6.31
CA ALA A 122 -4.79 37.91 4.97
C ALA A 122 -3.89 37.17 3.95
N PRO A 123 -4.44 36.63 2.84
CA PRO A 123 -5.86 36.62 2.48
C PRO A 123 -6.66 35.54 3.21
N LEU A 124 -7.99 35.74 3.29
CA LEU A 124 -8.93 34.71 3.73
C LEU A 124 -9.37 33.86 2.54
N TYR A 125 -9.38 32.55 2.70
CA TYR A 125 -9.81 31.60 1.69
C TYR A 125 -11.19 31.03 2.02
N PRO A 126 -12.10 30.91 1.03
CA PRO A 126 -13.38 30.26 1.24
C PRO A 126 -13.18 28.81 1.67
N VAL A 127 -14.08 28.32 2.52
CA VAL A 127 -14.01 26.95 3.04
C VAL A 127 -14.86 26.01 2.18
N GLN A 128 -14.29 24.86 1.82
CA GLN A 128 -14.98 23.78 1.10
C GLN A 128 -14.87 22.47 1.85
N ILE A 129 -15.92 21.65 1.74
CA ILE A 129 -15.96 20.30 2.29
C ILE A 129 -15.79 19.32 1.14
N VAL A 130 -14.77 18.47 1.23
CA VAL A 130 -14.38 17.56 0.15
C VAL A 130 -14.27 16.14 0.69
N GLY A 131 -14.87 15.19 -0.02
CA GLY A 131 -14.77 13.77 0.32
C GLY A 131 -15.55 13.34 1.57
N LEU A 132 -16.43 14.19 2.09
CA LEU A 132 -17.39 13.85 3.15
C LEU A 132 -18.79 13.74 2.56
N THR A 133 -19.54 12.72 2.96
CA THR A 133 -20.93 12.52 2.53
C THR A 133 -21.93 13.12 3.53
N GLY A 134 -23.07 13.63 3.07
CA GLY A 134 -24.15 14.17 3.92
C GLY A 134 -24.41 15.67 3.71
N ASP A 135 -25.08 16.30 4.68
CA ASP A 135 -25.45 17.71 4.63
C ASP A 135 -24.24 18.64 4.77
N THR A 136 -23.69 19.05 3.62
CA THR A 136 -22.54 19.96 3.54
C THR A 136 -22.88 21.36 4.07
N ALA A 137 -24.12 21.83 3.89
CA ALA A 137 -24.53 23.14 4.38
C ALA A 137 -24.58 23.16 5.91
N GLY A 138 -25.12 22.10 6.53
CA GLY A 138 -25.09 21.89 7.97
C GLY A 138 -23.67 21.82 8.53
N MET A 139 -22.77 21.11 7.84
CA MET A 139 -21.35 21.05 8.24
C MET A 139 -20.65 22.42 8.17
N LEU A 140 -20.88 23.21 7.12
CA LEU A 140 -20.34 24.57 7.00
C LEU A 140 -20.92 25.50 8.07
N LYS A 141 -22.21 25.36 8.38
CA LYS A 141 -22.87 26.11 9.47
C LYS A 141 -22.26 25.78 10.83
N ALA A 142 -21.97 24.50 11.08
CA ALA A 142 -21.36 24.04 12.34
C ALA A 142 -19.99 24.67 12.62
N LEU A 143 -19.23 25.05 11.58
CA LEU A 143 -17.97 25.78 11.75
C LEU A 143 -18.17 27.17 12.35
N GLY A 144 -19.31 27.82 12.10
CA GLY A 144 -19.64 29.16 12.61
C GLY A 144 -20.36 29.16 13.95
N GLU A 145 -20.93 28.04 14.41
CA GLU A 145 -21.76 28.00 15.63
C GLU A 145 -21.03 28.46 16.89
N ASN A 146 -19.70 28.27 16.96
CA ASN A 146 -18.88 28.64 18.11
C ASN A 146 -17.67 29.50 17.72
N ASP A 147 -17.65 30.06 16.51
CA ASP A 147 -16.55 30.91 16.04
C ASP A 147 -17.10 32.24 15.52
N PRO A 148 -17.17 33.30 16.35
CA PRO A 148 -17.76 34.58 15.96
C PRO A 148 -16.99 35.30 14.85
N LEU A 149 -15.74 34.89 14.58
CA LEU A 149 -14.90 35.43 13.51
C LEU A 149 -15.12 34.71 12.17
N TYR A 150 -15.77 33.55 12.16
CA TYR A 150 -16.00 32.79 10.95
C TYR A 150 -17.16 33.36 10.13
N GLY A 151 -16.82 33.93 8.96
CA GLY A 151 -17.76 34.45 7.97
C GLY A 151 -17.87 33.60 6.70
N GLY A 152 -17.45 32.33 6.72
CA GLY A 152 -17.38 31.46 5.53
C GLY A 152 -15.98 31.34 4.90
N ALA A 153 -15.01 32.08 5.43
CA ALA A 153 -13.62 32.03 4.99
C ALA A 153 -12.67 31.94 6.20
N LEU A 154 -11.50 31.33 5.99
CA LEU A 154 -10.46 31.14 7.01
C LEU A 154 -9.10 31.61 6.49
N PRO A 155 -8.21 32.10 7.36
CA PRO A 155 -6.82 32.36 7.02
C PRO A 155 -6.05 31.04 6.87
N PRO A 156 -4.92 31.04 6.13
CA PRO A 156 -4.10 29.85 5.95
C PRO A 156 -3.20 29.54 7.17
N SER A 157 -3.55 30.00 8.37
CA SER A 157 -2.77 29.73 9.59
C SER A 157 -3.05 28.32 10.13
N GLN A 158 -2.01 27.66 10.63
CA GLN A 158 -2.13 26.29 11.14
C GLN A 158 -3.17 26.20 12.28
N GLN A 159 -3.24 27.21 13.14
CA GLN A 159 -4.20 27.29 14.25
C GLN A 159 -5.65 27.33 13.74
N ALA A 160 -5.94 28.14 12.72
CA ALA A 160 -7.28 28.23 12.14
C ALA A 160 -7.68 26.91 11.44
N LEU A 161 -6.75 26.34 10.67
CA LEU A 161 -6.94 25.05 9.98
C LEU A 161 -7.23 23.90 10.96
N ASP A 162 -6.41 23.76 12.00
CA ASP A 162 -6.56 22.70 12.99
C ASP A 162 -7.85 22.85 13.80
N ARG A 163 -8.23 24.09 14.14
CA ARG A 163 -9.48 24.36 14.85
C ARG A 163 -10.69 24.03 13.99
N ALA A 164 -10.71 24.45 12.72
CA ALA A 164 -11.80 24.10 11.80
C ALA A 164 -11.92 22.57 11.63
N ALA A 165 -10.79 21.87 11.46
CA ALA A 165 -10.77 20.41 11.38
C ALA A 165 -11.33 19.73 12.64
N ARG A 166 -10.93 20.20 13.84
CA ARG A 166 -11.46 19.70 15.11
C ARG A 166 -12.95 19.97 15.28
N THR A 167 -13.42 21.16 14.91
CA THR A 167 -14.85 21.52 14.98
C THR A 167 -15.68 20.62 14.09
N LEU A 168 -15.26 20.41 12.84
CA LEU A 168 -15.99 19.54 11.92
C LEU A 168 -15.97 18.07 12.40
N ALA A 169 -14.84 17.57 12.87
CA ALA A 169 -14.75 16.21 13.43
C ALA A 169 -15.70 16.01 14.62
N ALA A 170 -15.79 17.00 15.52
CA ALA A 170 -16.70 16.96 16.66
C ALA A 170 -18.18 17.00 16.23
N TYR A 171 -18.51 17.81 15.22
CA TYR A 171 -19.85 17.84 14.62
C TYR A 171 -20.24 16.47 14.06
N LEU A 172 -19.36 15.85 13.26
CA LEU A 172 -19.60 14.53 12.68
C LEU A 172 -19.74 13.44 13.76
N ALA A 173 -18.94 13.50 14.84
CA ALA A 173 -19.05 12.57 15.97
C ALA A 173 -20.41 12.66 16.69
N ARG A 174 -20.97 13.86 16.87
CA ARG A 174 -22.33 14.05 17.43
C ARG A 174 -23.43 13.45 16.56
N MET A 175 -23.19 13.42 15.24
CA MET A 175 -24.07 12.76 14.26
C MET A 175 -23.81 11.25 14.16
N ASN A 176 -23.10 10.66 15.13
CA ASN A 176 -22.72 9.25 15.18
C ASN A 176 -21.86 8.79 13.97
N ARG A 177 -21.03 9.70 13.46
CA ARG A 177 -20.13 9.48 12.30
C ARG A 177 -18.71 10.00 12.60
N PRO A 178 -17.98 9.42 13.56
CA PRO A 178 -16.65 9.92 13.91
C PRO A 178 -15.69 9.79 12.73
N GLU A 179 -15.09 10.90 12.32
CA GLU A 179 -14.18 10.95 11.18
C GLU A 179 -12.96 11.83 11.51
N SER A 180 -11.77 11.38 11.13
CA SER A 180 -10.55 12.16 11.35
C SER A 180 -10.43 13.18 10.22
N ILE A 181 -10.55 14.48 10.54
CA ILE A 181 -10.54 15.56 9.56
C ILE A 181 -9.18 16.27 9.53
N ILE A 182 -8.76 16.69 8.34
CA ILE A 182 -7.67 17.65 8.13
C ILE A 182 -8.18 18.81 7.28
N ALA A 183 -7.62 20.00 7.50
CA ALA A 183 -7.84 21.18 6.67
C ALA A 183 -6.55 21.52 5.91
N LYS A 184 -6.63 21.75 4.60
CA LYS A 184 -5.49 22.13 3.76
C LYS A 184 -5.90 23.18 2.74
N VAL A 185 -5.00 24.11 2.46
CA VAL A 185 -5.15 25.02 1.31
C VAL A 185 -4.91 24.22 0.03
N ALA A 186 -5.83 24.31 -0.91
CA ALA A 186 -5.78 23.58 -2.18
C ALA A 186 -6.25 24.48 -3.34
N PRO A 187 -5.71 24.28 -4.56
CA PRO A 187 -6.18 25.00 -5.74
C PRO A 187 -7.61 24.59 -6.11
N VAL A 188 -8.40 25.56 -6.57
CA VAL A 188 -9.75 25.41 -7.10
C VAL A 188 -9.86 26.23 -8.40
N GLU A 189 -10.94 26.02 -9.17
CA GLU A 189 -11.13 26.65 -10.50
C GLU A 189 -10.82 28.16 -10.53
N ASN A 190 -11.25 28.89 -9.49
CA ASN A 190 -11.05 30.34 -9.36
C ASN A 190 -10.16 30.70 -8.16
N GLY A 191 -8.99 30.06 -8.02
CA GLY A 191 -7.96 30.44 -7.04
C GLY A 191 -7.68 29.34 -6.01
N PHE A 192 -7.74 29.68 -4.72
CA PHE A 192 -7.48 28.73 -3.62
C PHE A 192 -8.64 28.69 -2.65
N ALA A 193 -8.87 27.51 -2.06
CA ALA A 193 -9.83 27.29 -1.00
C ALA A 193 -9.19 26.47 0.12
N ILE A 194 -9.73 26.60 1.33
CA ILE A 194 -9.40 25.69 2.43
C ILE A 194 -10.35 24.50 2.35
N GLN A 195 -9.81 23.33 2.04
CA GLN A 195 -10.56 22.09 1.96
C GLN A 195 -10.47 21.32 3.27
N LEU A 196 -11.62 21.08 3.91
CA LEU A 196 -11.76 20.10 4.97
C LEU A 196 -12.12 18.74 4.39
N ARG A 197 -11.33 17.73 4.73
CA ARG A 197 -11.47 16.37 4.18
C ARG A 197 -11.02 15.30 5.19
N PRO A 198 -11.40 14.03 4.99
CA PRO A 198 -10.86 12.93 5.77
C PRO A 198 -9.33 12.87 5.71
N ARG A 199 -8.71 12.54 6.84
CA ARG A 199 -7.25 12.42 7.00
C ARG A 199 -6.68 11.29 6.15
N SER A 200 -7.36 10.15 6.13
CA SER A 200 -6.98 8.97 5.35
C SER A 200 -8.04 8.68 4.31
N VAL A 201 -7.62 8.44 3.07
CA VAL A 201 -8.47 7.78 2.08
C VAL A 201 -8.71 6.36 2.59
N PRO A 202 -9.97 5.90 2.72
CA PRO A 202 -10.23 4.57 3.26
C PRO A 202 -9.70 3.50 2.30
N ASN A 203 -9.17 2.41 2.85
CA ASN A 203 -8.67 1.32 2.04
C ASN A 203 -9.81 0.45 1.51
N VAL A 204 -9.59 -0.21 0.38
CA VAL A 204 -10.48 -1.26 -0.11
C VAL A 204 -10.40 -2.46 0.84
N ALA A 205 -11.54 -2.86 1.40
CA ALA A 205 -11.70 -4.07 2.22
C ALA A 205 -12.17 -5.27 1.38
N GLY A 206 -12.82 -5.02 0.24
CA GLY A 206 -13.23 -6.07 -0.69
C GLY A 206 -13.96 -5.54 -1.91
N ALA A 207 -14.02 -6.35 -2.95
CA ALA A 207 -14.73 -6.07 -4.19
C ALA A 207 -16.03 -6.88 -4.30
N LYS A 208 -17.04 -6.28 -4.93
CA LYS A 208 -18.29 -6.92 -5.36
C LYS A 208 -18.54 -6.57 -6.83
N PHE A 209 -19.13 -7.50 -7.56
CA PHE A 209 -19.47 -7.33 -8.97
C PHE A 209 -20.95 -7.65 -9.19
N ILE A 210 -21.61 -6.85 -10.02
CA ILE A 210 -23.02 -7.01 -10.39
C ILE A 210 -23.12 -6.93 -11.91
N GLY A 211 -23.98 -7.76 -12.51
CA GLY A 211 -24.27 -7.74 -13.95
C GLY A 211 -23.43 -8.71 -14.78
N ASN A 212 -22.32 -9.23 -14.22
CA ASN A 212 -21.50 -10.24 -14.87
C ASN A 212 -22.24 -11.57 -15.06
N LYS A 213 -22.13 -12.17 -16.24
CA LYS A 213 -22.71 -13.48 -16.59
C LYS A 213 -21.68 -14.43 -17.20
N ALA A 214 -20.73 -13.90 -17.98
CA ALA A 214 -19.70 -14.66 -18.68
C ALA A 214 -18.66 -15.27 -17.75
N ILE A 215 -18.31 -14.56 -16.67
CA ILE A 215 -17.33 -14.98 -15.66
C ILE A 215 -18.03 -14.98 -14.31
N SER A 216 -17.75 -15.98 -13.48
CA SER A 216 -18.40 -16.09 -12.17
C SER A 216 -18.01 -14.93 -11.26
N THR A 217 -18.97 -14.46 -10.44
CA THR A 217 -18.72 -13.35 -9.51
C THR A 217 -17.57 -13.67 -8.55
N LEU A 218 -17.47 -14.92 -8.07
CA LEU A 218 -16.38 -15.35 -7.19
C LEU A 218 -15.00 -15.22 -7.85
N GLN A 219 -14.87 -15.57 -9.14
CA GLN A 219 -13.61 -15.41 -9.86
C GLN A 219 -13.22 -13.93 -10.00
N LEU A 220 -14.17 -13.06 -10.36
CA LEU A 220 -13.93 -11.62 -10.45
C LEU A 220 -13.53 -11.03 -9.09
N GLN A 221 -14.23 -11.43 -8.02
CA GLN A 221 -13.93 -11.01 -6.66
C GLN A 221 -12.53 -11.45 -6.22
N ASN A 222 -12.16 -12.71 -6.44
CA ASN A 222 -10.84 -13.21 -6.07
C ASN A 222 -9.71 -12.49 -6.82
N ALA A 223 -9.88 -12.30 -8.14
CA ALA A 223 -8.91 -11.59 -8.98
C ALA A 223 -8.76 -10.11 -8.60
N MET A 224 -9.86 -9.44 -8.24
CA MET A 224 -9.80 -8.05 -7.80
C MET A 224 -9.23 -7.94 -6.39
N ASN A 225 -9.66 -8.80 -5.47
CA ASN A 225 -9.26 -8.73 -4.07
C ASN A 225 -7.77 -9.00 -3.88
N SER A 226 -7.15 -9.83 -4.72
CA SER A 226 -5.71 -10.12 -4.65
C SER A 226 -4.81 -8.90 -4.89
N VAL A 227 -5.33 -7.86 -5.56
CA VAL A 227 -4.59 -6.63 -5.87
C VAL A 227 -5.15 -5.39 -5.19
N ALA A 228 -6.44 -5.34 -4.89
CA ALA A 228 -7.10 -4.15 -4.40
C ALA A 228 -7.16 -4.08 -2.87
N VAL A 229 -7.33 -5.20 -2.18
CA VAL A 229 -7.53 -5.20 -0.72
C VAL A 229 -6.31 -4.60 -0.02
N GLY A 230 -6.55 -3.65 0.89
CA GLY A 230 -5.51 -2.94 1.63
C GLY A 230 -4.94 -1.71 0.92
N THR A 231 -5.32 -1.45 -0.33
CA THR A 231 -4.92 -0.23 -1.06
C THR A 231 -5.89 0.93 -0.79
N PRO A 232 -5.42 2.20 -0.77
CA PRO A 232 -6.31 3.35 -0.66
C PRO A 232 -7.30 3.41 -1.83
N PHE A 233 -8.58 3.64 -1.54
CA PHE A 233 -9.61 3.70 -2.58
C PHE A 233 -9.72 5.10 -3.20
N THR A 234 -9.39 5.21 -4.48
CA THR A 234 -9.89 6.28 -5.34
C THR A 234 -10.54 5.65 -6.58
N ILE A 235 -11.51 6.35 -7.19
CA ILE A 235 -12.16 5.87 -8.41
C ILE A 235 -11.13 5.64 -9.54
N PRO A 236 -10.21 6.57 -9.84
CA PRO A 236 -9.21 6.36 -10.90
C PRO A 236 -8.30 5.17 -10.66
N ASP A 237 -7.79 5.01 -9.43
CA ASP A 237 -6.87 3.90 -9.11
C ASP A 237 -7.60 2.55 -9.19
N TYR A 238 -8.85 2.49 -8.69
CA TYR A 238 -9.66 1.29 -8.75
C TYR A 238 -10.06 0.94 -10.19
N GLN A 239 -10.34 1.93 -11.05
CA GLN A 239 -10.58 1.72 -12.48
C GLN A 239 -9.35 1.15 -13.18
N ALA A 240 -8.14 1.64 -12.86
CA ALA A 240 -6.91 1.09 -13.42
C ALA A 240 -6.71 -0.39 -13.02
N LEU A 241 -7.07 -0.77 -11.79
CA LEU A 241 -7.05 -2.17 -11.36
C LEU A 241 -8.08 -3.03 -12.12
N LEU A 242 -9.29 -2.52 -12.36
CA LEU A 242 -10.29 -3.20 -13.20
C LEU A 242 -9.78 -3.42 -14.63
N ASP A 243 -9.15 -2.41 -15.23
CA ASP A 243 -8.61 -2.49 -16.58
C ASP A 243 -7.41 -3.44 -16.68
N ASN A 244 -6.60 -3.55 -15.63
CA ASN A 244 -5.43 -4.43 -15.65
C ASN A 244 -5.76 -5.89 -15.31
N GLN A 245 -6.61 -6.12 -14.30
CA GLN A 245 -6.91 -7.48 -13.83
C GLN A 245 -8.17 -8.06 -14.45
N ILE A 246 -9.28 -7.32 -14.38
CA ILE A 246 -10.60 -7.86 -14.72
C ILE A 246 -10.81 -7.88 -16.23
N ARG A 247 -10.41 -6.82 -16.94
CA ARG A 247 -10.54 -6.76 -18.41
C ARG A 247 -9.77 -7.88 -19.10
N ALA A 248 -8.60 -8.26 -18.58
CA ALA A 248 -7.82 -9.37 -19.10
C ALA A 248 -8.58 -10.71 -19.00
N LEU A 249 -9.27 -10.98 -17.89
CA LEU A 249 -10.10 -12.18 -17.74
C LEU A 249 -11.22 -12.23 -18.78
N TYR A 250 -11.88 -11.10 -19.02
CA TYR A 250 -12.91 -10.99 -20.06
C TYR A 250 -12.35 -11.16 -21.47
N GLN A 251 -11.19 -10.56 -21.77
CA GLN A 251 -10.50 -10.75 -23.05
C GLN A 251 -10.10 -12.20 -23.29
N ASN A 252 -9.69 -12.93 -22.26
CA ASN A 252 -9.39 -14.36 -22.34
C ASN A 252 -10.66 -15.21 -22.53
N ALA A 253 -11.81 -14.74 -22.04
CA ALA A 253 -13.11 -15.35 -22.26
C ALA A 253 -13.78 -14.91 -23.58
N GLY A 254 -13.13 -14.07 -24.40
CA GLY A 254 -13.66 -13.60 -25.69
C GLY A 254 -14.59 -12.40 -25.61
N TYR A 255 -14.54 -11.61 -24.54
CA TYR A 255 -15.35 -10.41 -24.33
C TYR A 255 -14.48 -9.14 -24.33
N PRO A 256 -13.88 -8.76 -25.48
CA PRO A 256 -12.96 -7.64 -25.56
C PRO A 256 -13.63 -6.27 -25.35
N ARG A 257 -14.97 -6.22 -25.41
CA ARG A 257 -15.78 -5.00 -25.26
C ARG A 257 -16.44 -4.87 -23.89
N VAL A 258 -15.96 -5.61 -22.87
CA VAL A 258 -16.42 -5.44 -21.49
C VAL A 258 -16.36 -3.98 -21.04
N ARG A 259 -17.38 -3.52 -20.31
CA ARG A 259 -17.46 -2.16 -19.76
C ARG A 259 -17.66 -2.24 -18.25
N PHE A 260 -16.92 -1.40 -17.53
CA PHE A 260 -17.10 -1.17 -16.11
C PHE A 260 -17.93 0.10 -15.93
N GLY A 261 -19.11 -0.06 -15.36
CA GLY A 261 -20.09 1.01 -15.16
C GLY A 261 -19.92 1.70 -13.81
N ALA A 262 -21.04 1.93 -13.13
CA ALA A 262 -21.06 2.60 -11.85
C ALA A 262 -20.23 1.84 -10.79
N ILE A 263 -19.45 2.62 -10.03
CA ILE A 263 -18.70 2.15 -8.87
C ILE A 263 -19.33 2.80 -7.64
N THR A 264 -19.82 1.98 -6.71
CA THR A 264 -20.38 2.43 -5.44
C THR A 264 -19.60 1.83 -4.28
N THR A 265 -19.67 2.48 -3.12
CA THR A 265 -18.90 2.06 -1.93
C THR A 265 -19.80 2.02 -0.72
N GLU A 266 -19.65 0.96 0.07
CA GLU A 266 -20.25 0.83 1.39
C GLU A 266 -19.15 0.61 2.43
N ALA A 267 -19.34 1.11 3.66
CA ALA A 267 -18.40 0.84 4.73
C ALA A 267 -18.39 -0.67 5.02
N ALA A 268 -17.21 -1.26 5.08
CA ALA A 268 -17.07 -2.62 5.57
C ALA A 268 -17.45 -2.63 7.06
N SER A 269 -18.16 -3.69 7.48
CA SER A 269 -18.47 -3.96 8.89
C SER A 269 -18.41 -5.47 9.09
N PRO A 270 -17.68 -5.99 10.11
CA PRO A 270 -16.96 -5.26 11.18
C PRO A 270 -15.55 -4.77 10.80
N ALA A 271 -15.06 -5.07 9.59
CA ALA A 271 -13.71 -4.69 9.15
C ALA A 271 -13.59 -3.20 8.81
N THR A 272 -12.40 -2.61 8.97
CA THR A 272 -12.14 -1.22 8.55
C THR A 272 -11.87 -1.16 7.04
N GLY A 273 -12.58 -0.30 6.31
CA GLY A 273 -12.37 -0.05 4.88
C GLY A 273 -13.67 0.02 4.09
N LEU A 274 -13.58 -0.04 2.76
CA LEU A 274 -14.72 0.01 1.85
C LEU A 274 -14.93 -1.31 1.12
N ILE A 275 -16.17 -1.79 1.08
CA ILE A 275 -16.59 -2.75 0.05
C ILE A 275 -16.96 -1.95 -1.20
N VAL A 276 -16.24 -2.20 -2.28
CA VAL A 276 -16.40 -1.51 -3.56
C VAL A 276 -17.22 -2.38 -4.50
N THR A 277 -18.38 -1.91 -4.92
CA THR A 277 -19.27 -2.61 -5.85
C THR A 277 -19.14 -2.02 -7.24
N THR A 278 -18.86 -2.87 -8.23
CA THR A 278 -18.73 -2.48 -9.65
C THR A 278 -19.82 -3.11 -10.49
N VAL A 279 -20.55 -2.30 -11.25
CA VAL A 279 -21.46 -2.80 -12.28
C VAL A 279 -20.67 -3.18 -13.53
N VAL A 280 -20.91 -4.37 -14.07
CA VAL A 280 -20.23 -4.90 -15.25
C VAL A 280 -21.24 -5.14 -16.36
N ASP A 281 -20.89 -4.69 -17.56
CA ASP A 281 -21.51 -5.12 -18.80
C ASP A 281 -20.49 -5.96 -19.57
N ASP A 282 -20.74 -7.26 -19.66
CA ASP A 282 -19.85 -8.22 -20.33
C ASP A 282 -19.61 -7.84 -21.80
N GLY A 283 -20.58 -7.18 -22.44
CA GLY A 283 -20.59 -6.96 -23.88
C GLY A 283 -20.77 -8.26 -24.68
N PRO A 284 -20.70 -8.18 -26.02
CA PRO A 284 -20.84 -9.36 -26.87
C PRO A 284 -19.58 -10.22 -26.86
N VAL A 285 -19.76 -11.54 -27.00
CA VAL A 285 -18.68 -12.49 -27.24
C VAL A 285 -18.15 -12.36 -28.66
N TYR A 286 -16.83 -12.46 -28.83
CA TYR A 286 -16.13 -12.43 -30.09
C TYR A 286 -15.50 -13.79 -30.40
N LYS A 287 -15.58 -14.19 -31.66
CA LYS A 287 -14.91 -15.37 -32.19
C LYS A 287 -13.65 -14.98 -32.96
N LEU A 288 -12.76 -15.92 -33.20
CA LEU A 288 -11.62 -15.71 -34.09
C LEU A 288 -12.10 -15.60 -35.54
N GLY A 289 -11.73 -14.49 -36.19
CA GLY A 289 -11.95 -14.22 -37.59
C GLY A 289 -10.76 -14.68 -38.44
N LYS A 290 -10.21 -13.76 -39.23
CA LYS A 290 -9.05 -14.06 -40.07
C LYS A 290 -7.79 -14.14 -39.22
N VAL A 291 -7.08 -15.26 -39.31
CA VAL A 291 -5.75 -15.44 -38.71
C VAL A 291 -4.71 -15.47 -39.82
N SER A 292 -3.63 -14.71 -39.67
CA SER A 292 -2.54 -14.66 -40.65
C SER A 292 -1.18 -14.52 -39.99
N VAL A 293 -0.17 -15.10 -40.62
CA VAL A 293 1.24 -15.00 -40.22
C VAL A 293 1.95 -14.13 -41.24
N LEU A 294 2.63 -13.09 -40.77
CA LEU A 294 3.34 -12.10 -41.57
C LEU A 294 4.83 -12.13 -41.25
N GLY A 295 5.67 -11.98 -42.27
CA GLY A 295 7.13 -11.92 -42.13
C GLY A 295 7.86 -12.71 -43.22
N GLN A 296 9.16 -12.44 -43.38
CA GLN A 296 10.03 -13.22 -44.27
C GLN A 296 10.42 -14.55 -43.61
N LEU A 297 9.51 -15.52 -43.65
CA LEU A 297 9.62 -16.82 -42.95
C LEU A 297 9.72 -18.01 -43.91
N SER A 298 10.37 -17.82 -45.07
CA SER A 298 10.50 -18.83 -46.12
C SER A 298 11.01 -20.17 -45.55
N GLY A 299 10.32 -21.26 -45.88
CA GLY A 299 10.64 -22.62 -45.42
C GLY A 299 10.11 -22.98 -44.02
N LEU A 300 9.49 -22.05 -43.29
CA LEU A 300 8.98 -22.28 -41.93
C LEU A 300 7.45 -22.38 -41.85
N GLY A 301 6.75 -22.12 -42.96
CA GLY A 301 5.28 -22.08 -43.04
C GLY A 301 4.59 -23.28 -42.37
N PRO A 302 4.84 -24.53 -42.80
CA PRO A 302 4.18 -25.71 -42.22
C PRO A 302 4.43 -25.89 -40.72
N ALA A 303 5.66 -25.60 -40.25
CA ALA A 303 6.01 -25.71 -38.84
C ALA A 303 5.31 -24.64 -37.99
N LEU A 304 5.21 -23.42 -38.53
CA LEU A 304 4.51 -22.31 -37.87
C LEU A 304 2.99 -22.51 -37.87
N GLU A 305 2.41 -23.05 -38.93
CA GLU A 305 0.99 -23.44 -38.99
C GLU A 305 0.67 -24.53 -37.95
N THR A 306 1.55 -25.52 -37.81
CA THR A 306 1.41 -26.55 -36.78
C THR A 306 1.52 -25.95 -35.37
N ALA A 307 2.44 -25.01 -35.15
CA ALA A 307 2.64 -24.34 -33.86
C ALA A 307 1.51 -23.37 -33.47
N LEU A 308 0.82 -22.79 -34.46
CA LEU A 308 -0.32 -21.92 -34.25
C LEU A 308 -1.40 -22.64 -33.41
N ALA A 309 -1.73 -23.89 -33.79
CA ALA A 309 -2.61 -24.80 -33.03
C ALA A 309 -3.95 -24.17 -32.56
N ILE A 310 -4.46 -23.18 -33.29
CA ILE A 310 -5.71 -22.46 -33.02
C ILE A 310 -6.73 -22.80 -34.10
N LYS A 311 -7.99 -23.04 -33.71
CA LYS A 311 -9.08 -23.29 -34.66
C LYS A 311 -9.83 -22.00 -34.95
N LEU A 312 -10.06 -21.72 -36.23
CA LEU A 312 -10.91 -20.59 -36.63
C LEU A 312 -12.34 -20.82 -36.16
N GLY A 313 -13.02 -19.74 -35.76
CA GLY A 313 -14.38 -19.79 -35.24
C GLY A 313 -14.50 -20.10 -33.74
N ASP A 314 -13.41 -20.50 -33.08
CA ASP A 314 -13.36 -20.58 -31.62
C ASP A 314 -13.50 -19.20 -30.97
N VAL A 315 -13.85 -19.17 -29.69
CA VAL A 315 -13.89 -17.94 -28.90
C VAL A 315 -12.51 -17.28 -28.91
N ALA A 316 -12.46 -15.97 -29.12
CA ALA A 316 -11.21 -15.21 -29.20
C ALA A 316 -10.53 -15.08 -27.83
N ASN A 317 -9.80 -16.12 -27.42
CA ASN A 317 -9.06 -16.15 -26.17
C ASN A 317 -7.67 -15.52 -26.34
N TYR A 318 -7.45 -14.36 -25.72
CA TYR A 318 -6.21 -13.60 -25.90
C TYR A 318 -4.98 -14.28 -25.29
N GLN A 319 -5.15 -15.00 -24.17
CA GLN A 319 -4.08 -15.81 -23.58
C GLN A 319 -3.64 -16.95 -24.52
N GLU A 320 -4.57 -17.58 -25.23
CA GLU A 320 -4.22 -18.62 -26.21
C GLU A 320 -3.47 -18.03 -27.42
N LEU A 321 -3.83 -16.81 -27.84
CA LEU A 321 -3.08 -16.10 -28.90
C LEU A 321 -1.65 -15.81 -28.46
N ASP A 322 -1.45 -15.37 -27.23
CA ASP A 322 -0.13 -15.09 -26.68
C ASP A 322 0.68 -16.40 -26.51
N ALA A 323 0.03 -17.50 -26.11
CA ALA A 323 0.65 -18.83 -26.06
C ALA A 323 1.04 -19.34 -27.45
N ALA A 324 0.19 -19.13 -28.47
CA ALA A 324 0.51 -19.50 -29.85
C ALA A 324 1.71 -18.72 -30.39
N LEU A 325 1.80 -17.40 -30.09
CA LEU A 325 2.96 -16.59 -30.43
C LEU A 325 4.24 -17.19 -29.82
N LEU A 326 4.21 -17.61 -28.55
CA LEU A 326 5.36 -18.24 -27.89
C LEU A 326 5.74 -19.58 -28.55
N ARG A 327 4.77 -20.45 -28.87
CA ARG A 327 5.04 -21.71 -29.59
C ARG A 327 5.71 -21.46 -30.95
N MET A 328 5.22 -20.48 -31.71
CA MET A 328 5.79 -20.09 -32.99
C MET A 328 7.20 -19.48 -32.83
N MET A 329 7.41 -18.65 -31.82
CA MET A 329 8.74 -18.13 -31.46
C MET A 329 9.72 -19.27 -31.15
N THR A 330 9.30 -20.29 -30.38
CA THR A 330 10.13 -21.48 -30.10
C THR A 330 10.52 -22.21 -31.39
N VAL A 331 9.63 -22.32 -32.39
CA VAL A 331 9.99 -22.89 -33.71
C VAL A 331 11.13 -22.09 -34.36
N LEU A 332 11.08 -20.76 -34.33
CA LEU A 332 12.14 -19.91 -34.89
C LEU A 332 13.47 -20.11 -34.14
N LEU A 333 13.41 -20.12 -32.81
CA LEU A 333 14.60 -20.32 -31.97
C LEU A 333 15.29 -21.66 -32.24
N ARG A 334 14.51 -22.76 -32.33
CA ARG A 334 15.03 -24.10 -32.64
C ARG A 334 15.62 -24.22 -34.04
N LYS A 335 15.37 -23.25 -34.91
CA LYS A 335 15.90 -23.18 -36.27
C LYS A 335 17.09 -22.23 -36.38
N GLY A 336 17.69 -21.77 -35.28
CA GLY A 336 18.86 -20.89 -35.28
C GLY A 336 18.55 -19.39 -35.29
N TYR A 337 17.28 -19.00 -35.33
CA TYR A 337 16.90 -17.58 -35.36
C TYR A 337 16.79 -16.99 -33.95
N VAL A 338 17.90 -16.96 -33.21
CA VAL A 338 17.92 -16.55 -31.79
C VAL A 338 17.60 -15.06 -31.56
N ARG A 339 17.69 -14.25 -32.61
CA ARG A 339 17.30 -12.82 -32.60
C ARG A 339 15.91 -12.59 -33.22
N ALA A 340 15.12 -13.64 -33.41
CA ALA A 340 13.76 -13.50 -33.88
C ALA A 340 12.94 -12.63 -32.92
N LYS A 341 12.00 -11.86 -33.48
CA LYS A 341 11.02 -11.08 -32.73
C LYS A 341 9.64 -11.40 -33.28
N GLY A 342 8.65 -11.46 -32.40
CA GLY A 342 7.28 -11.74 -32.77
C GLY A 342 6.32 -10.85 -31.98
N GLU A 343 5.25 -10.43 -32.62
CA GLU A 343 4.14 -9.73 -31.98
C GLU A 343 2.81 -10.21 -32.54
N VAL A 344 1.76 -10.06 -31.73
CA VAL A 344 0.39 -10.38 -32.13
C VAL A 344 -0.42 -9.10 -32.24
N ARG A 345 -0.90 -8.78 -33.44
CA ARG A 345 -1.77 -7.63 -33.70
C ARG A 345 -3.21 -8.11 -33.79
N LYS A 346 -4.08 -7.52 -32.97
CA LYS A 346 -5.49 -7.89 -32.78
C LYS A 346 -6.36 -6.76 -33.34
N THR A 347 -7.30 -7.06 -34.25
CA THR A 347 -8.24 -6.07 -34.81
C THR A 347 -9.67 -6.52 -34.54
N LEU A 348 -10.44 -5.70 -33.84
CA LEU A 348 -11.84 -5.99 -33.53
C LEU A 348 -12.75 -5.63 -34.71
N GLN A 349 -13.60 -6.56 -35.12
CA GLN A 349 -14.65 -6.34 -36.10
C GLN A 349 -16.00 -6.34 -35.39
N ASP A 350 -16.48 -5.15 -34.99
CA ASP A 350 -17.71 -5.04 -34.20
C ASP A 350 -18.96 -5.47 -35.00
N GLY A 351 -18.95 -5.38 -36.33
CA GLY A 351 -20.08 -5.79 -37.18
C GLY A 351 -20.30 -7.31 -37.21
N THR A 352 -19.22 -8.08 -37.30
CA THR A 352 -19.24 -9.55 -37.36
C THR A 352 -18.98 -10.22 -36.01
N LYS A 353 -18.66 -9.44 -34.97
CA LYS A 353 -18.21 -9.93 -33.67
C LYS A 353 -17.04 -10.91 -33.78
N THR A 354 -16.06 -10.54 -34.60
CA THR A 354 -14.83 -11.32 -34.79
C THR A 354 -13.58 -10.54 -34.41
N VAL A 355 -12.54 -11.26 -34.02
CA VAL A 355 -11.20 -10.71 -33.83
C VAL A 355 -10.30 -11.24 -34.93
N ASP A 356 -9.83 -10.36 -35.80
CA ASP A 356 -8.81 -10.69 -36.79
C ASP A 356 -7.43 -10.60 -36.13
N VAL A 357 -6.59 -11.60 -36.38
CA VAL A 357 -5.30 -11.76 -35.74
C VAL A 357 -4.19 -11.82 -36.78
N LYS A 358 -3.15 -11.02 -36.57
CA LYS A 358 -1.93 -11.04 -37.37
C LYS A 358 -0.75 -11.33 -36.46
N PHE A 359 -0.11 -12.47 -36.65
CA PHE A 359 1.16 -12.78 -36.02
C PHE A 359 2.27 -12.23 -36.92
N ALA A 360 2.93 -11.14 -36.50
CA ALA A 360 3.98 -10.50 -37.27
C ALA A 360 5.34 -10.88 -36.69
N PHE A 361 6.22 -11.43 -37.53
CA PHE A 361 7.56 -11.85 -37.14
C PHE A 361 8.64 -11.11 -37.92
N THR A 362 9.70 -10.77 -37.21
CA THR A 362 11.00 -10.44 -37.78
C THR A 362 11.92 -11.62 -37.53
N ARG A 363 12.34 -12.29 -38.60
CA ARG A 363 13.12 -13.54 -38.51
C ARG A 363 14.49 -13.33 -37.85
N GLY A 364 15.17 -12.22 -38.15
CA GLY A 364 16.57 -12.02 -37.75
C GLY A 364 17.55 -12.93 -38.53
N PRO A 365 18.85 -12.83 -38.24
CA PRO A 365 19.86 -13.69 -38.88
C PRO A 365 19.88 -15.10 -38.27
N LEU A 366 20.39 -16.06 -39.06
CA LEU A 366 20.55 -17.46 -38.68
C LEU A 366 21.89 -17.65 -37.96
N TYR A 367 21.85 -18.09 -36.71
CA TYR A 367 23.03 -18.43 -35.93
C TYR A 367 23.34 -19.92 -36.04
N HIS A 368 24.63 -20.24 -36.07
CA HIS A 368 25.13 -21.61 -36.11
C HIS A 368 25.89 -21.94 -34.83
N PHE A 369 25.85 -23.20 -34.41
CA PHE A 369 26.65 -23.68 -33.30
C PHE A 369 28.13 -23.71 -33.72
N GLU A 370 29.02 -23.17 -32.90
CA GLU A 370 30.46 -23.10 -33.21
C GLU A 370 31.29 -24.03 -32.33
N SER A 371 31.14 -23.93 -31.01
CA SER A 371 31.97 -24.71 -30.09
C SER A 371 31.27 -25.06 -28.78
N LEU A 372 31.71 -26.19 -28.20
CA LEU A 372 31.36 -26.65 -26.85
C LEU A 372 32.62 -26.66 -25.97
N SER A 373 32.58 -25.90 -24.88
CA SER A 373 33.50 -25.98 -23.76
C SER A 373 32.83 -26.70 -22.57
N ILE A 374 33.56 -27.60 -21.93
CA ILE A 374 33.10 -28.33 -20.75
C ILE A 374 34.11 -28.06 -19.64
N MET A 375 33.62 -27.61 -18.48
CA MET A 375 34.48 -27.23 -17.36
C MET A 375 34.04 -27.95 -16.09
N GLY A 376 35.02 -28.34 -15.27
CA GLY A 376 34.79 -28.90 -13.94
C GLY A 376 34.52 -30.41 -13.89
N LEU A 377 34.77 -31.14 -14.98
CA LEU A 377 34.87 -32.60 -15.02
C LEU A 377 36.35 -33.02 -15.12
N ASP A 378 36.63 -34.29 -14.77
CA ASP A 378 37.91 -34.93 -15.10
C ASP A 378 37.98 -35.28 -16.60
N LEU A 379 39.15 -35.72 -17.08
CA LEU A 379 39.37 -36.01 -18.50
C LEU A 379 38.41 -37.06 -19.05
N ASP A 380 38.13 -38.11 -18.26
CA ASP A 380 37.25 -39.19 -18.69
C ASP A 380 35.78 -38.74 -18.70
N GLY A 381 35.34 -37.98 -17.69
CA GLY A 381 34.01 -37.42 -17.61
C GLY A 381 33.74 -36.37 -18.69
N GLU A 382 34.71 -35.50 -18.98
CA GLU A 382 34.63 -34.55 -20.10
C GLU A 382 34.46 -35.31 -21.42
N ALA A 383 35.34 -36.28 -21.70
CA ALA A 383 35.29 -37.04 -22.94
C ALA A 383 33.94 -37.76 -23.11
N ALA A 384 33.39 -38.29 -22.03
CA ALA A 384 32.11 -38.97 -22.04
C ALA A 384 30.92 -38.02 -22.27
N VAL A 385 30.88 -36.88 -21.59
CA VAL A 385 29.85 -35.84 -21.82
C VAL A 385 29.96 -35.29 -23.23
N ARG A 386 31.17 -35.01 -23.73
CA ARG A 386 31.40 -34.52 -25.09
C ARG A 386 30.89 -35.52 -26.15
N LYS A 387 31.04 -36.82 -25.91
CA LYS A 387 30.53 -37.87 -26.81
C LYS A 387 29.00 -37.93 -26.86
N MET A 388 28.31 -37.49 -25.80
CA MET A 388 26.86 -37.42 -25.75
C MET A 388 26.30 -36.14 -26.41
N TRP A 389 27.14 -35.12 -26.62
CA TRP A 389 26.73 -33.88 -27.28
C TRP A 389 26.37 -34.13 -28.74
N GLY A 390 25.21 -33.63 -29.16
CA GLY A 390 24.59 -33.95 -30.44
C GLY A 390 24.61 -32.83 -31.48
N GLU A 391 24.91 -31.58 -31.10
CA GLU A 391 25.03 -30.48 -32.08
C GLU A 391 26.44 -30.45 -32.67
N ALA A 392 26.54 -30.50 -33.99
CA ALA A 392 27.80 -30.38 -34.71
C ALA A 392 28.10 -28.91 -35.07
N LYS A 393 29.39 -28.57 -35.15
CA LYS A 393 29.80 -27.24 -35.62
C LYS A 393 29.19 -26.96 -37.00
N GLY A 394 28.56 -25.80 -37.13
CA GLY A 394 27.86 -25.37 -38.34
C GLY A 394 26.37 -25.72 -38.36
N ASP A 395 25.86 -26.50 -37.41
CA ASP A 395 24.41 -26.74 -37.29
C ASP A 395 23.68 -25.47 -36.87
N PRO A 396 22.41 -25.26 -37.29
CA PRO A 396 21.59 -24.18 -36.76
C PRO A 396 21.51 -24.25 -35.22
N PHE A 397 21.87 -23.17 -34.55
CA PHE A 397 21.98 -23.18 -33.09
C PHE A 397 20.61 -23.20 -32.40
N ASN A 398 20.33 -24.22 -31.59
CA ASN A 398 19.13 -24.25 -30.77
C ASN A 398 19.44 -23.81 -29.33
N PRO A 399 18.99 -22.61 -28.89
CA PRO A 399 19.31 -22.10 -27.56
C PRO A 399 18.68 -22.92 -26.42
N GLU A 400 17.69 -23.78 -26.70
CA GLU A 400 17.11 -24.68 -25.70
C GLU A 400 17.95 -25.96 -25.49
N TYR A 401 18.75 -26.36 -26.49
CA TYR A 401 19.48 -27.63 -26.48
C TYR A 401 20.52 -27.72 -25.36
N PRO A 402 21.37 -26.70 -25.09
CA PRO A 402 22.37 -26.77 -24.02
C PRO A 402 21.78 -27.05 -22.62
N ALA A 403 20.68 -26.39 -22.28
CA ALA A 403 20.01 -26.57 -21.00
C ALA A 403 19.32 -27.95 -20.92
N TYR A 404 18.69 -28.38 -22.01
CA TYR A 404 18.12 -29.73 -22.12
C TYR A 404 19.19 -30.81 -21.95
N PHE A 405 20.32 -30.67 -22.64
CA PHE A 405 21.45 -31.59 -22.56
C PHE A 405 22.02 -31.68 -21.15
N ALA A 406 22.28 -30.54 -20.50
CA ALA A 406 22.75 -30.50 -19.11
C ALA A 406 21.79 -31.24 -18.15
N LYS A 407 20.48 -31.08 -18.34
CA LYS A 407 19.47 -31.80 -17.58
C LYS A 407 19.52 -33.31 -17.84
N GLN A 408 19.62 -33.74 -19.09
CA GLN A 408 19.75 -35.17 -19.46
C GLN A 408 20.99 -35.82 -18.83
N VAL A 409 22.14 -35.13 -18.89
CA VAL A 409 23.37 -35.62 -18.25
C VAL A 409 23.16 -35.77 -16.74
N LYS A 410 22.51 -34.81 -16.08
CA LYS A 410 22.19 -34.90 -14.64
C LYS A 410 21.26 -36.06 -14.30
N GLU A 411 20.21 -36.26 -15.11
CA GLU A 411 19.23 -37.34 -14.90
C GLU A 411 19.81 -38.73 -15.17
N SER A 412 20.86 -38.84 -15.99
CA SER A 412 21.53 -40.12 -16.27
C SER A 412 22.17 -40.78 -15.04
N GLY A 413 22.43 -40.01 -13.96
CA GLY A 413 23.11 -40.50 -12.76
C GLY A 413 24.57 -40.92 -12.99
N MET A 414 25.16 -40.50 -14.11
CA MET A 414 26.50 -40.88 -14.56
C MET A 414 27.63 -40.39 -13.65
N PHE A 415 27.40 -39.31 -12.91
CA PHE A 415 28.38 -38.69 -12.02
C PHE A 415 27.80 -38.46 -10.62
N GLU A 416 28.61 -38.68 -9.59
CA GLU A 416 28.24 -38.36 -8.22
C GLU A 416 28.24 -36.83 -8.02
N ASN A 417 27.25 -36.29 -7.30
CA ASN A 417 27.16 -34.86 -6.93
C ASN A 417 27.02 -33.81 -8.06
N MET A 418 26.23 -34.06 -9.11
CA MET A 418 25.89 -33.06 -10.15
C MET A 418 24.85 -31.99 -9.72
N ALA A 419 24.88 -31.55 -8.47
CA ALA A 419 23.84 -30.66 -7.95
C ALA A 419 23.74 -29.35 -8.76
N ASP A 420 24.88 -28.81 -9.21
CA ASP A 420 24.99 -27.49 -9.85
C ASP A 420 25.68 -27.59 -11.23
N THR A 421 24.89 -27.72 -12.30
CA THR A 421 25.37 -27.50 -13.69
C THR A 421 24.89 -26.12 -14.16
N LYS A 422 25.83 -25.23 -14.51
CA LYS A 422 25.52 -23.93 -15.12
C LYS A 422 25.80 -24.00 -16.62
N VAL A 423 24.85 -23.53 -17.41
CA VAL A 423 24.98 -23.40 -18.86
C VAL A 423 25.20 -21.93 -19.20
N GLU A 424 26.22 -21.68 -20.01
CA GLU A 424 26.54 -20.35 -20.54
C GLU A 424 26.55 -20.40 -22.07
N THR A 425 26.00 -19.37 -22.70
CA THR A 425 25.94 -19.24 -24.15
C THR A 425 26.39 -17.85 -24.53
N VAL A 426 27.40 -17.77 -25.38
CA VAL A 426 27.93 -16.52 -25.93
C VAL A 426 27.59 -16.47 -27.40
N LEU A 427 26.89 -15.40 -27.82
CA LEU A 427 26.56 -15.16 -29.22
C LEU A 427 27.59 -14.22 -29.84
N ASN A 428 28.09 -14.59 -31.02
CA ASN A 428 28.90 -13.72 -31.86
C ASN A 428 28.02 -13.18 -33.00
N ASP A 429 27.54 -11.94 -32.84
CA ASP A 429 26.64 -11.31 -33.80
C ASP A 429 27.34 -10.99 -35.15
N GLN A 430 28.68 -10.93 -35.21
CA GLN A 430 29.43 -10.70 -36.44
C GLN A 430 29.61 -11.99 -37.25
N ALA A 431 29.99 -13.07 -36.59
CA ALA A 431 30.17 -14.39 -37.21
C ALA A 431 28.84 -15.16 -37.34
N LEU A 432 27.78 -14.69 -36.68
CA LEU A 432 26.49 -15.39 -36.55
C LEU A 432 26.68 -16.80 -35.98
N THR A 433 27.46 -16.88 -34.91
CA THR A 433 27.76 -18.14 -34.22
C THR A 433 27.41 -18.10 -32.74
N ALA A 434 27.28 -19.28 -32.14
CA ALA A 434 27.06 -19.46 -30.72
C ALA A 434 28.09 -20.43 -30.12
N ASP A 435 28.73 -20.00 -29.05
CA ASP A 435 29.63 -20.80 -28.23
C ASP A 435 28.93 -21.19 -26.94
N VAL A 436 29.00 -22.47 -26.58
CA VAL A 436 28.36 -23.03 -25.39
C VAL A 436 29.42 -23.46 -24.38
N THR A 437 29.26 -23.04 -23.13
CA THR A 437 30.08 -23.53 -22.02
C THR A 437 29.20 -24.22 -20.97
N LEU A 438 29.53 -25.46 -20.65
CA LEU A 438 28.90 -26.23 -19.57
C LEU A 438 29.84 -26.23 -18.37
N HIS A 439 29.41 -25.65 -17.26
CA HIS A 439 30.14 -25.66 -16.00
C HIS A 439 29.53 -26.68 -15.05
N PHE A 440 30.28 -27.73 -14.74
CA PHE A 440 29.93 -28.72 -13.75
C PHE A 440 30.65 -28.40 -12.43
N LYS A 441 29.91 -28.41 -11.31
CA LYS A 441 30.49 -28.32 -9.96
C LYS A 441 30.28 -29.65 -9.23
N GLY A 442 31.29 -30.08 -8.48
CA GLY A 442 31.19 -31.23 -7.58
C GLY A 442 31.54 -32.60 -8.18
N ALA A 443 31.90 -32.69 -9.47
CA ALA A 443 32.32 -33.92 -10.14
C ALA A 443 33.78 -34.32 -9.85
N GLY A 444 34.25 -34.04 -8.64
CA GLY A 444 35.52 -34.55 -8.15
C GLY A 444 35.31 -35.99 -7.69
N GLU A 445 35.88 -36.92 -8.47
CA GLU A 445 36.08 -38.35 -8.21
C GLU A 445 35.01 -39.33 -8.73
N LYS A 446 35.41 -39.97 -9.85
CA LYS A 446 35.03 -41.28 -10.38
C LYS A 446 33.71 -41.38 -11.16
N LEU A 447 33.87 -41.69 -12.45
CA LEU A 447 32.86 -42.35 -13.28
C LEU A 447 32.30 -43.59 -12.56
N LYS A 448 30.97 -43.68 -12.46
CA LYS A 448 30.31 -44.89 -11.96
C LYS A 448 30.53 -46.02 -12.97
N ARG A 449 31.22 -47.10 -12.57
CA ARG A 449 31.43 -48.27 -13.43
C ARG A 449 30.09 -48.97 -13.66
N LEU A 450 29.74 -49.23 -14.92
CA LEU A 450 28.51 -49.95 -15.28
C LEU A 450 28.55 -51.36 -14.64
N GLY A 451 27.68 -51.61 -13.65
CA GLY A 451 27.52 -52.93 -13.01
C GLY A 451 27.49 -52.96 -11.48
N GLU A 452 27.71 -51.84 -10.77
CA GLU A 452 27.64 -51.84 -9.31
C GLU A 452 26.19 -51.70 -8.80
N PRO A 453 25.72 -52.61 -7.92
CA PRO A 453 24.39 -52.50 -7.31
C PRO A 453 24.29 -51.25 -6.43
N PRO A 454 23.08 -50.70 -6.21
CA PRO A 454 22.91 -49.53 -5.37
C PRO A 454 23.48 -49.80 -3.96
N PRO A 455 24.11 -48.80 -3.31
CA PRO A 455 24.65 -48.99 -1.98
C PRO A 455 23.52 -49.33 -1.02
N THR A 456 23.57 -50.54 -0.46
CA THR A 456 22.70 -50.95 0.64
C THR A 456 23.10 -50.17 1.87
N HIS A 457 22.22 -49.28 2.34
CA HIS A 457 22.38 -48.67 3.66
C HIS A 457 22.42 -49.77 4.73
N PRO A 458 23.39 -49.74 5.67
CA PRO A 458 23.38 -50.70 6.77
C PRO A 458 22.22 -50.35 7.72
N VAL A 459 21.29 -51.29 7.86
CA VAL A 459 20.35 -51.34 8.96
C VAL A 459 21.17 -51.59 10.23
N GLY A 460 21.40 -50.54 11.00
CA GLY A 460 21.95 -50.64 12.36
C GLY A 460 20.86 -51.12 13.31
N SER A 461 20.86 -52.40 13.63
CA SER A 461 20.06 -52.98 14.72
C SER A 461 20.78 -52.86 16.05
N SER A 462 19.96 -52.59 17.07
CA SER A 462 20.05 -53.01 18.47
C SER A 462 21.11 -52.40 19.41
N ILE A 463 20.60 -51.63 20.38
CA ILE A 463 20.94 -51.84 21.80
C ILE A 463 19.61 -52.08 22.52
N GLY A 464 19.47 -53.28 23.08
CA GLY A 464 18.36 -53.64 23.96
C GLY A 464 18.72 -53.42 25.43
N PHE A 465 17.71 -53.18 26.26
CA PHE A 465 17.67 -53.65 27.63
C PHE A 465 16.22 -54.01 28.00
N ALA A 466 16.11 -55.06 28.79
CA ALA A 466 14.94 -55.91 28.96
C ALA A 466 13.98 -55.50 30.08
N ALA A 467 12.76 -56.02 29.94
CA ALA A 467 11.86 -56.56 30.96
C ALA A 467 11.29 -55.61 32.05
N GLU A 468 9.98 -55.36 32.02
CA GLU A 468 8.97 -56.10 32.81
C GLU A 468 7.59 -55.45 32.63
N SER A 469 6.56 -56.29 32.51
CA SER A 469 5.15 -55.92 32.69
C SER A 469 4.75 -56.37 34.10
N PRO A 470 3.86 -55.68 34.84
CA PRO A 470 2.46 -56.11 34.76
C PRO A 470 1.39 -55.00 34.94
N ALA A 471 0.22 -55.31 34.38
CA ALA A 471 -1.14 -55.16 34.94
C ALA A 471 -1.68 -53.81 35.45
N ALA A 472 -2.83 -53.45 34.85
CA ALA A 472 -4.11 -53.04 35.48
C ALA A 472 -4.13 -52.00 36.63
N ALA A 473 -4.86 -50.90 36.41
CA ALA A 473 -6.02 -50.51 37.23
C ALA A 473 -6.68 -49.21 36.72
N ALA A 474 -8.00 -49.25 36.64
CA ALA A 474 -8.87 -48.08 36.54
C ALA A 474 -8.94 -47.33 37.89
N HIS A 475 -9.03 -46.00 37.89
CA HIS A 475 -10.04 -45.21 38.64
C HIS A 475 -9.81 -43.67 38.57
N ARG A 476 -10.88 -42.98 38.14
CA ARG A 476 -11.51 -41.73 38.61
C ARG A 476 -10.74 -40.57 39.30
N GLU A 477 -11.26 -39.37 38.96
CA GLU A 477 -11.31 -38.07 39.70
C GLU A 477 -10.03 -37.22 39.67
N ARG A 478 -10.03 -35.93 39.31
CA ARG A 478 -11.06 -34.87 39.32
C ARG A 478 -11.02 -33.99 38.07
#